data_AF-A0A9D8K926-F1
#
_entry.id   AF-A0A9D8K926-F1
#
_cell.length_a   1.000
_cell.length_b   1.000
_cell.length_c   1.000
_cell.angle_alpha   90.00
_cell.angle_beta   90.00
_cell.angle_gamma   90.00
#
_symmetry.space_group_name_H-M   'P 1'
#
loop_
_entity.id
_entity.type
_entity.pdbx_description
1 polymer ?
#
loop_
_entity_poly.entity_id
_entity_poly.type
_entity_poly.pdbx_seq_one_letter_code
_entity_poly.pdbx_strand_id
1 'polypeptide(L)'
;MLPHALAALSLEGALDPAQLQAWLQQWGYGVIFGAMLLENAGLPLPGETVTLLGGYAAGSGHLQGLGVMAAAASGAILGDNLGYWVGRRAGWGLILRVGRLLRQSPEQLERLREQFLRHANASVLMGRFVAVLRVVAGPMAGAVGMPYRRFLLCNTAGAVLWATTMVSLAWLGGRWIPFSQMVGGVVNVGLGALLLLVVIVLVPKLFSALEQRQLERQAPDSLQDPAQPKPPAP
;
A
#
# COMPACT_ATOMS: atom_id res chain seq x y z
N MET A 1 27.49 -38.57 -22.08
CA MET A 1 27.88 -37.15 -21.93
C MET A 1 26.69 -36.17 -21.85
N LEU A 2 25.44 -36.64 -21.92
CA LEU A 2 24.23 -35.82 -21.70
C LEU A 2 23.72 -35.65 -20.23
N PRO A 3 24.19 -36.35 -19.17
CA PRO A 3 23.62 -36.16 -17.82
C PRO A 3 24.16 -34.92 -17.09
N HIS A 4 25.30 -34.34 -17.50
CA HIS A 4 25.87 -33.16 -16.82
C HIS A 4 25.25 -31.84 -17.30
N ALA A 5 24.69 -31.80 -18.51
CA ALA A 5 24.01 -30.63 -19.04
C ALA A 5 22.60 -30.42 -18.44
N LEU A 6 21.95 -31.49 -17.98
CA LEU A 6 20.64 -31.42 -17.30
C LEU A 6 20.74 -31.06 -15.81
N ALA A 7 21.89 -31.30 -15.17
CA ALA A 7 22.17 -30.86 -13.80
C ALA A 7 22.40 -29.33 -13.69
N ALA A 8 22.67 -28.64 -14.81
CA ALA A 8 22.74 -27.18 -14.84
C ALA A 8 21.35 -26.51 -14.96
N LEU A 9 20.31 -27.29 -15.23
CA LEU A 9 18.90 -26.85 -15.38
C LEU A 9 17.99 -27.42 -14.28
N SER A 10 18.54 -28.10 -13.28
CA SER A 10 17.79 -28.50 -12.09
C SER A 10 17.56 -27.27 -11.21
N LEU A 11 16.28 -26.89 -11.07
CA LEU A 11 15.78 -25.93 -10.09
C LEU A 11 16.17 -26.27 -8.64
N GLU A 12 16.74 -27.46 -8.40
CA GLU A 12 17.26 -27.93 -7.11
C GLU A 12 18.51 -27.17 -6.65
N GLY A 13 19.39 -26.71 -7.57
CA GLY A 13 20.57 -25.92 -7.20
C GLY A 13 20.25 -24.43 -6.92
N ALA A 14 19.20 -23.91 -7.55
CA ALA A 14 18.76 -22.51 -7.40
C ALA A 14 18.15 -22.20 -6.02
N LEU A 15 17.85 -23.24 -5.22
CA LEU A 15 17.25 -23.15 -3.89
C LEU A 15 18.22 -23.59 -2.78
N ASP A 16 19.53 -23.68 -3.06
CA ASP A 16 20.51 -23.92 -2.01
C ASP A 16 20.52 -22.74 -1.01
N PRO A 17 20.43 -22.98 0.31
CA PRO A 17 20.37 -21.92 1.32
C PRO A 17 21.54 -20.93 1.22
N ALA A 18 22.73 -21.42 0.84
CA ALA A 18 23.91 -20.60 0.64
C ALA A 18 23.78 -19.67 -0.59
N GLN A 19 23.21 -20.18 -1.69
CA GLN A 19 22.98 -19.39 -2.91
C GLN A 19 21.87 -18.35 -2.69
N LEU A 20 20.79 -18.73 -1.99
CA LEU A 20 19.74 -17.81 -1.58
C LEU A 20 20.28 -16.68 -0.70
N GLN A 21 21.15 -17.01 0.26
CA GLN A 21 21.81 -16.01 1.10
C GLN A 21 22.70 -15.07 0.27
N ALA A 22 23.46 -15.60 -0.68
CA ALA A 22 24.29 -14.79 -1.57
C ALA A 22 23.43 -13.81 -2.40
N TRP A 23 22.30 -14.26 -2.95
CA TRP A 23 21.38 -13.40 -3.67
C TRP A 23 20.73 -12.34 -2.79
N LEU A 24 20.36 -12.70 -1.56
CA LEU A 24 19.83 -11.73 -0.59
C LEU A 24 20.87 -10.66 -0.25
N GLN A 25 22.13 -11.02 -0.03
CA GLN A 25 23.18 -10.05 0.26
C GLN A 25 23.51 -9.17 -0.95
N GLN A 26 23.47 -9.74 -2.15
CA GLN A 26 23.79 -9.03 -3.39
C GLN A 26 22.67 -8.08 -3.83
N TRP A 27 21.42 -8.54 -3.77
CA TRP A 27 20.26 -7.82 -4.35
C TRP A 27 19.31 -7.26 -3.31
N GLY A 28 19.32 -7.76 -2.06
CA GLY A 28 18.34 -7.43 -1.04
C GLY A 28 18.20 -5.93 -0.81
N TYR A 29 19.31 -5.22 -0.64
CA TYR A 29 19.28 -3.76 -0.48
C TYR A 29 18.73 -3.04 -1.71
N GLY A 30 19.10 -3.48 -2.92
CA GLY A 30 18.61 -2.91 -4.17
C GLY A 30 17.11 -3.14 -4.37
N VAL A 31 16.62 -4.33 -4.01
CA VAL A 31 15.19 -4.67 -4.04
C VAL A 31 14.41 -3.83 -3.03
N ILE A 32 14.91 -3.67 -1.80
CA ILE A 32 14.29 -2.81 -0.78
C ILE A 32 14.22 -1.36 -1.27
N PHE A 33 15.35 -0.84 -1.77
CA PHE A 33 15.44 0.50 -2.32
C PHE A 33 14.45 0.71 -3.47
N GLY A 34 14.45 -0.19 -4.46
CA GLY A 34 13.60 -0.09 -5.64
C GLY A 34 12.13 -0.21 -5.29
N ALA A 35 11.76 -1.14 -4.41
CA ALA A 35 10.40 -1.33 -3.96
C ALA A 35 9.88 -0.08 -3.23
N MET A 36 10.66 0.50 -2.31
CA MET A 36 10.29 1.74 -1.62
C MET A 36 10.23 2.93 -2.59
N LEU A 37 11.16 3.05 -3.52
CA LEU A 37 11.16 4.12 -4.52
C LEU A 37 9.89 4.09 -5.36
N LEU A 38 9.58 2.94 -5.94
CA LEU A 38 8.43 2.78 -6.83
C LEU A 38 7.11 2.90 -6.05
N GLU A 39 7.04 2.34 -4.84
CA GLU A 39 5.86 2.47 -3.98
C GLU A 39 5.56 3.94 -3.63
N ASN A 40 6.59 4.68 -3.19
CA ASN A 40 6.44 6.09 -2.81
C ASN A 40 6.31 7.01 -4.04
N ALA A 41 6.71 6.55 -5.23
CA ALA A 41 6.40 7.21 -6.51
C ALA A 41 4.94 7.01 -6.95
N GLY A 42 4.16 6.17 -6.26
CA GLY A 42 2.73 5.95 -6.51
C GLY A 42 2.37 4.60 -7.11
N LEU A 43 3.32 3.68 -7.30
CA LEU A 43 3.00 2.33 -7.75
C LEU A 43 2.52 1.48 -6.56
N PRO A 44 1.49 0.63 -6.72
CA PRO A 44 1.01 -0.23 -5.65
C PRO A 44 1.93 -1.46 -5.48
N LEU A 45 3.17 -1.23 -5.02
CA LEU A 45 4.11 -2.29 -4.69
C LEU A 45 4.13 -2.54 -3.18
N PRO A 46 4.45 -3.76 -2.71
CA PRO A 46 4.53 -4.08 -1.29
C PRO A 46 5.89 -3.64 -0.68
N GLY A 47 6.29 -2.38 -0.87
CA GLY A 47 7.60 -1.85 -0.46
C GLY A 47 7.81 -1.92 1.05
N GLU A 48 6.76 -1.65 1.82
CA GLU A 48 6.76 -1.80 3.28
C GLU A 48 6.99 -3.25 3.71
N THR A 49 6.29 -4.22 3.11
CA THR A 49 6.47 -5.64 3.41
C THR A 49 7.89 -6.09 3.09
N VAL A 50 8.44 -5.70 1.94
CA VAL A 50 9.82 -5.99 1.53
C VAL A 50 10.82 -5.42 2.55
N THR A 51 10.57 -4.20 3.04
CA THR A 51 11.42 -3.55 4.06
C THR A 51 11.37 -4.29 5.40
N LEU A 52 10.19 -4.69 5.85
CA LEU A 52 10.03 -5.46 7.10
C LEU A 52 10.70 -6.84 6.99
N LEU A 53 10.56 -7.53 5.86
CA LEU A 53 11.27 -8.78 5.61
C LEU A 53 12.78 -8.58 5.59
N GLY A 54 13.27 -7.48 5.00
CA GLY A 54 14.68 -7.09 5.04
C GLY A 54 15.17 -6.85 6.48
N GLY A 55 14.37 -6.18 7.31
CA GLY A 55 14.68 -5.96 8.72
C GLY A 55 14.73 -7.25 9.51
N TYR A 56 13.77 -8.15 9.32
CA TYR A 56 13.79 -9.48 9.92
C TYR A 56 15.02 -10.28 9.49
N ALA A 57 15.32 -10.31 8.19
CA ALA A 57 16.51 -10.98 7.65
C ALA A 57 17.80 -10.41 8.24
N ALA A 58 17.85 -9.10 8.52
CA ALA A 58 18.96 -8.49 9.24
C ALA A 58 19.05 -8.94 10.71
N GLY A 59 17.91 -9.13 11.38
CA GLY A 59 17.84 -9.67 12.74
C GLY A 59 18.31 -11.11 12.85
N SER A 60 18.06 -11.89 11.80
CA SER A 60 18.50 -13.29 11.67
C SER A 60 19.94 -13.43 11.14
N GLY A 61 20.64 -12.32 10.89
CA GLY A 61 22.05 -12.31 10.49
C GLY A 61 22.33 -12.42 8.99
N HIS A 62 21.31 -12.35 8.14
CA HIS A 62 21.49 -12.43 6.68
C HIS A 62 21.80 -11.09 6.02
N LEU A 63 21.34 -9.97 6.61
CA LEU A 63 21.58 -8.60 6.14
C LEU A 63 22.11 -7.71 7.28
N GLN A 64 22.63 -6.54 6.93
CA GLN A 64 23.02 -5.51 7.89
C GLN A 64 21.84 -4.55 8.11
N GLY A 65 21.42 -4.37 9.37
CA GLY A 65 20.28 -3.51 9.71
C GLY A 65 20.42 -2.07 9.21
N LEU A 66 21.61 -1.48 9.37
CA LEU A 66 21.89 -0.13 8.85
C LEU A 66 21.77 -0.05 7.32
N GLY A 67 22.19 -1.10 6.60
CA GLY A 67 22.04 -1.17 5.15
C GLY A 67 20.59 -1.21 4.72
N VAL A 68 19.76 -1.97 5.43
CA VAL A 68 18.30 -2.02 5.20
C VAL A 68 17.66 -0.67 5.48
N MET A 69 17.99 -0.01 6.60
CA MET A 69 17.50 1.33 6.94
C MET A 69 17.88 2.36 5.86
N ALA A 70 19.14 2.35 5.42
CA ALA A 70 19.63 3.27 4.40
C ALA A 70 18.94 3.04 3.05
N ALA A 71 18.79 1.79 2.61
CA ALA A 71 18.11 1.44 1.37
C ALA A 71 16.63 1.87 1.40
N ALA A 72 15.92 1.56 2.49
CA ALA A 72 14.51 1.91 2.63
C ALA A 72 14.30 3.43 2.68
N ALA A 73 15.08 4.14 3.50
CA ALA A 73 14.98 5.59 3.64
C ALA A 73 15.31 6.31 2.33
N SER A 74 16.41 5.94 1.65
CA SER A 74 16.80 6.58 0.39
C SER A 74 15.81 6.31 -0.74
N GLY A 75 15.29 5.08 -0.84
CA GLY A 75 14.23 4.74 -1.81
C GLY A 75 12.97 5.57 -1.57
N ALA A 76 12.48 5.61 -0.33
CA ALA A 76 11.32 6.41 0.05
C ALA A 76 11.52 7.90 -0.27
N ILE A 77 12.66 8.47 0.14
CA ILE A 77 12.97 9.89 -0.11
C ILE A 77 12.91 10.19 -1.60
N LEU A 78 13.55 9.39 -2.44
CA LEU A 78 13.57 9.62 -3.87
C LEU A 78 12.18 9.46 -4.50
N GLY A 79 11.43 8.42 -4.13
CA GLY A 79 10.05 8.22 -4.60
C GLY A 79 9.14 9.40 -4.25
N ASP A 80 9.18 9.85 -2.99
CA ASP A 80 8.40 10.99 -2.52
C ASP A 80 8.75 12.29 -3.27
N ASN A 81 10.04 12.48 -3.61
CA ASN A 81 10.48 13.61 -4.40
C ASN A 81 9.89 13.60 -5.82
N LEU A 82 9.77 12.42 -6.45
CA LEU A 82 9.08 12.29 -7.74
C LEU A 82 7.62 12.71 -7.60
N GLY A 83 6.93 12.22 -6.57
CA GLY A 83 5.56 12.61 -6.26
C GLY A 83 5.41 14.12 -6.05
N TYR A 84 6.30 14.74 -5.29
CA TYR A 84 6.33 16.19 -5.07
C TYR A 84 6.43 16.97 -6.38
N TRP A 85 7.35 16.61 -7.28
CA TRP A 85 7.51 17.34 -8.53
C TRP A 85 6.33 17.13 -9.49
N VAL A 86 5.76 15.93 -9.53
CA VAL A 86 4.51 15.65 -10.25
C VAL A 86 3.39 16.54 -9.74
N GLY A 87 3.19 16.60 -8.42
CA GLY A 87 2.21 17.47 -7.78
C GLY A 87 2.46 18.95 -8.06
N ARG A 88 3.72 19.40 -7.96
CA ARG A 88 4.13 20.79 -8.20
C ARG A 88 3.86 21.24 -9.62
N ARG A 89 4.07 20.36 -10.61
CA ARG A 89 3.90 20.68 -12.03
C ARG A 89 2.46 20.55 -12.50
N ALA A 90 1.74 19.53 -12.03
CA ALA A 90 0.34 19.30 -12.43
C ALA A 90 -0.67 20.10 -11.59
N GLY A 91 -0.25 20.58 -10.41
CA GLY A 91 -1.06 21.38 -9.50
C GLY A 91 -2.25 20.64 -8.91
N TRP A 92 -3.17 21.39 -8.31
CA TRP A 92 -4.38 20.84 -7.67
C TRP A 92 -5.30 20.09 -8.65
N GLY A 93 -5.23 20.41 -9.94
CA GLY A 93 -6.01 19.72 -10.98
C GLY A 93 -5.72 18.22 -11.07
N LEU A 94 -4.50 17.78 -10.77
CA LEU A 94 -4.17 16.35 -10.70
C LEU A 94 -4.90 15.68 -9.52
N ILE A 95 -4.89 16.31 -8.36
CA ILE A 95 -5.53 15.79 -7.14
C ILE A 95 -7.05 15.67 -7.36
N LEU A 96 -7.67 16.64 -8.03
CA LEU A 96 -9.10 16.57 -8.39
C LEU A 96 -9.41 15.42 -9.35
N ARG A 97 -8.53 15.15 -10.34
CA ARG A 97 -8.72 14.02 -11.28
C ARG A 97 -8.57 12.67 -10.58
N VAL A 98 -7.54 12.51 -9.76
CA VAL A 98 -7.30 11.28 -8.99
C VAL A 98 -8.42 11.07 -7.96
N GLY A 99 -8.83 12.12 -7.26
CA GLY A 99 -9.95 12.07 -6.32
C GLY A 99 -11.26 11.66 -6.98
N ARG A 100 -11.54 12.11 -8.20
CA ARG A 100 -12.71 11.67 -8.98
C ARG A 100 -12.65 10.17 -9.30
N LEU A 101 -11.48 9.65 -9.68
CA LEU A 101 -11.28 8.21 -9.90
C LEU A 101 -11.54 7.41 -8.60
N LEU A 102 -11.17 7.98 -7.45
CA LEU A 102 -11.39 7.41 -6.12
C LEU A 102 -12.77 7.74 -5.51
N ARG A 103 -13.70 8.27 -6.32
CA ARG A 103 -15.06 8.66 -5.90
C ARG A 103 -15.11 9.64 -4.71
N GLN A 104 -14.10 10.49 -4.58
CA GLN A 104 -14.06 11.58 -3.59
C GLN A 104 -14.72 12.84 -4.16
N SER A 105 -15.52 13.52 -3.33
CA SER A 105 -16.17 14.77 -3.71
C SER A 105 -15.17 15.93 -3.71
N PRO A 106 -15.40 16.98 -4.52
CA PRO A 106 -14.56 18.18 -4.50
C PRO A 106 -14.47 18.83 -3.11
N GLU A 107 -15.57 18.83 -2.35
CA GLU A 107 -15.63 19.39 -1.00
C GLU A 107 -14.76 18.57 -0.02
N GLN A 108 -14.74 17.25 -0.16
CA GLN A 108 -13.86 16.38 0.64
C GLN A 108 -12.39 16.66 0.34
N LEU A 109 -12.03 16.83 -0.93
CA LEU A 109 -10.66 17.15 -1.34
C LEU A 109 -10.24 18.53 -0.84
N GLU A 110 -11.12 19.53 -0.88
CA GLU A 110 -10.79 20.86 -0.36
C GLU A 110 -10.62 20.86 1.17
N ARG A 111 -11.43 20.09 1.90
CA ARG A 111 -11.21 19.88 3.35
C ARG A 111 -9.85 19.23 3.63
N LEU A 112 -9.46 18.22 2.83
CA LEU A 112 -8.14 17.60 2.94
C LEU A 112 -7.02 18.61 2.65
N ARG A 113 -7.22 19.49 1.66
CA ARG A 113 -6.28 20.58 1.36
C ARG A 113 -6.10 21.51 2.55
N GLU A 114 -7.18 21.98 3.15
CA GLU A 114 -7.13 22.88 4.31
C GLU A 114 -6.48 22.20 5.53
N GLN A 115 -6.82 20.94 5.79
CA GLN A 115 -6.20 20.16 6.86
C GLN A 115 -4.70 19.98 6.62
N PHE A 116 -4.30 19.67 5.39
CA PHE A 116 -2.90 19.56 5.01
C PHE A 116 -2.18 20.90 5.16
N LEU A 117 -2.76 22.02 4.70
CA LEU A 117 -2.16 23.34 4.82
C LEU A 117 -1.95 23.77 6.29
N ARG A 118 -2.88 23.43 7.18
CA ARG A 118 -2.77 23.70 8.62
C ARG A 118 -1.58 22.99 9.27
N HIS A 119 -1.25 21.78 8.81
CA HIS A 119 -0.22 20.94 9.44
C HIS A 119 0.83 20.39 8.46
N ALA A 120 1.12 21.09 7.36
CA ALA A 120 1.86 20.54 6.22
C ALA A 120 3.17 19.83 6.58
N ASN A 121 3.94 20.37 7.53
CA ASN A 121 5.15 19.73 8.04
C ASN A 121 4.87 18.41 8.74
N ALA A 122 3.95 18.42 9.69
CA ALA A 122 3.58 17.24 10.45
C ALA A 122 2.90 16.21 9.53
N SER A 123 2.09 16.66 8.56
CA SER A 123 1.48 15.78 7.56
C SER A 123 2.52 15.06 6.70
N VAL A 124 3.60 15.73 6.26
CA VAL A 124 4.68 15.08 5.50
C VAL A 124 5.52 14.16 6.38
N LEU A 125 5.83 14.57 7.61
CA LEU A 125 6.70 13.81 8.51
C LEU A 125 5.96 12.60 9.11
N MET A 126 4.83 12.85 9.78
CA MET A 126 4.04 11.84 10.50
C MET A 126 3.11 11.05 9.59
N GLY A 127 2.70 11.62 8.45
CA GLY A 127 1.90 10.89 7.45
C GLY A 127 2.58 9.63 6.94
N ARG A 128 3.90 9.49 7.13
CA ARG A 128 4.64 8.27 6.82
C ARG A 128 4.23 7.03 7.59
N PHE A 129 3.72 7.21 8.80
CA PHE A 129 3.23 6.08 9.60
C PHE A 129 1.84 5.61 9.17
N VAL A 130 1.25 6.26 8.16
CA VAL A 130 -0.06 5.90 7.62
C VAL A 130 0.12 5.55 6.14
N ALA A 131 -0.10 4.28 5.80
CA ALA A 131 0.23 3.72 4.49
C ALA A 131 -0.36 4.48 3.29
N VAL A 132 -1.59 4.97 3.41
CA VAL A 132 -2.21 5.78 2.35
C VAL A 132 -1.63 7.20 2.32
N LEU A 133 -1.42 7.81 3.49
CA LEU A 133 -0.95 9.20 3.57
C LEU A 133 0.46 9.36 3.05
N ARG A 134 1.34 8.36 3.22
CA ARG A 134 2.74 8.46 2.78
C ARG A 134 2.87 8.65 1.27
N VAL A 135 2.13 7.87 0.49
CA VAL A 135 2.16 7.94 -0.98
C VAL A 135 1.54 9.23 -1.52
N VAL A 136 0.51 9.76 -0.85
CA VAL A 136 -0.17 11.00 -1.29
C VAL A 136 0.48 12.27 -0.77
N ALA A 137 1.28 12.20 0.30
CA ALA A 137 1.87 13.37 0.95
C ALA A 137 2.81 14.15 0.02
N GLY A 138 3.66 13.46 -0.76
CA GLY A 138 4.54 14.09 -1.75
C GLY A 138 3.75 14.88 -2.80
N PRO A 139 2.88 14.22 -3.59
CA PRO A 139 2.03 14.89 -4.57
C PRO A 139 1.18 16.02 -3.99
N MET A 140 0.59 15.86 -2.81
CA MET A 140 -0.17 16.94 -2.16
C MET A 140 0.72 18.12 -1.78
N ALA A 141 1.88 17.89 -1.17
CA ALA A 141 2.84 18.95 -0.81
C ALA A 141 3.25 19.77 -2.03
N GLY A 142 3.51 19.09 -3.15
CA GLY A 142 3.80 19.73 -4.43
C GLY A 142 2.63 20.55 -4.95
N ALA A 143 1.43 19.95 -4.99
CA ALA A 143 0.22 20.55 -5.56
C ALA A 143 -0.26 21.80 -4.80
N VAL A 144 -0.05 21.86 -3.49
CA VAL A 144 -0.37 23.05 -2.67
C VAL A 144 0.77 24.08 -2.65
N GLY A 145 1.87 23.84 -3.35
CA GLY A 145 2.96 24.80 -3.49
C GLY A 145 3.91 24.89 -2.29
N MET A 146 3.96 23.88 -1.41
CA MET A 146 4.89 23.84 -0.27
C MET A 146 6.34 24.08 -0.74
N PRO A 147 7.13 24.94 -0.08
CA PRO A 147 8.52 25.17 -0.49
C PRO A 147 9.35 23.88 -0.47
N TYR A 148 10.08 23.61 -1.55
CA TYR A 148 10.80 22.34 -1.74
C TYR A 148 11.75 22.01 -0.58
N ARG A 149 12.52 22.98 -0.08
CA ARG A 149 13.44 22.76 1.05
C ARG A 149 12.72 22.28 2.31
N ARG A 150 11.53 22.86 2.58
CA ARG A 150 10.71 22.50 3.74
C ARG A 150 10.14 21.10 3.57
N PHE A 151 9.66 20.77 2.37
CA PHE A 151 9.23 19.43 2.01
C PHE A 151 10.39 18.44 2.22
N LEU A 152 11.54 18.65 1.57
CA LEU A 152 12.69 17.75 1.60
C LEU A 152 13.17 17.47 3.03
N LEU A 153 13.21 18.48 3.91
CA LEU A 153 13.60 18.28 5.32
C LEU A 153 12.60 17.41 6.08
N CYS A 154 11.30 17.71 6.01
CA CYS A 154 10.25 16.89 6.63
C CYS A 154 10.19 15.49 6.01
N ASN A 155 10.46 15.40 4.70
CA ASN A 155 10.53 14.19 3.92
C ASN A 155 11.65 13.29 4.45
N THR A 156 12.88 13.77 4.42
CA THR A 156 14.04 13.02 4.90
C THR A 156 13.92 12.65 6.38
N ALA A 157 13.52 13.58 7.25
CA ALA A 157 13.37 13.30 8.67
C ALA A 157 12.33 12.19 8.93
N GLY A 158 11.17 12.27 8.29
CA GLY A 158 10.14 11.25 8.43
C GLY A 158 10.60 9.90 7.87
N ALA A 159 11.27 9.89 6.72
CA ALA A 159 11.71 8.64 6.08
C ALA A 159 12.76 7.91 6.93
N VAL A 160 13.72 8.65 7.47
CA VAL A 160 14.74 8.12 8.38
C VAL A 160 14.09 7.62 9.68
N LEU A 161 13.19 8.42 10.27
CA LEU A 161 12.50 8.03 11.49
C LEU A 161 11.70 6.73 11.27
N TRP A 162 10.87 6.69 10.23
CA TRP A 162 10.07 5.51 9.89
C TRP A 162 10.96 4.28 9.62
N ALA A 163 11.99 4.42 8.78
CA ALA A 163 12.88 3.31 8.45
C ALA A 163 13.59 2.79 9.71
N THR A 164 14.05 3.70 10.57
CA THR A 164 14.70 3.31 11.83
C THR A 164 13.73 2.57 12.74
N THR A 165 12.51 3.09 12.94
CA THR A 165 11.48 2.44 13.77
C THR A 165 11.09 1.08 13.22
N MET A 166 10.67 0.99 11.96
CA MET A 166 10.11 -0.23 11.39
C MET A 166 11.17 -1.31 11.18
N VAL A 167 12.35 -0.94 10.70
CA VAL A 167 13.44 -1.91 10.51
C VAL A 167 13.96 -2.40 11.86
N SER A 168 14.06 -1.55 12.88
CA SER A 168 14.47 -2.01 14.22
C SER A 168 13.46 -2.97 14.84
N LEU A 169 12.16 -2.71 14.70
CA LEU A 169 11.11 -3.62 15.18
C LEU A 169 11.18 -4.97 14.45
N ALA A 170 11.33 -4.96 13.13
CA ALA A 170 11.48 -6.18 12.35
C ALA A 170 12.79 -6.93 12.67
N TRP A 171 13.89 -6.20 12.88
CA TRP A 171 15.18 -6.74 13.30
C TRP A 171 15.10 -7.43 14.65
N LEU A 172 14.39 -6.85 15.63
CA LEU A 172 14.09 -7.52 16.89
C LEU A 172 13.30 -8.82 16.65
N GLY A 173 12.29 -8.78 15.78
CA GLY A 173 11.57 -9.98 15.35
C GLY A 173 12.51 -11.07 14.82
N GLY A 174 13.45 -10.69 13.94
CA GLY A 174 14.46 -11.59 13.37
C GLY A 174 15.42 -12.21 14.39
N ARG A 175 15.63 -11.51 15.51
CA ARG A 175 16.52 -11.94 16.60
C ARG A 175 15.85 -12.90 17.57
N TRP A 176 14.57 -12.69 17.85
CA TRP A 176 13.85 -13.35 18.94
C TRP A 176 12.77 -14.35 18.48
N ILE A 177 12.26 -14.24 17.25
CA ILE A 177 11.16 -15.06 16.73
C ILE A 177 11.70 -16.00 15.66
N PRO A 178 11.60 -17.33 15.82
CA PRO A 178 11.97 -18.29 14.79
C PRO A 178 11.15 -18.09 13.51
N PHE A 179 11.79 -18.31 12.35
CA PHE A 179 11.18 -18.07 11.04
C PHE A 179 9.83 -18.80 10.85
N SER A 180 9.74 -20.04 11.32
CA SER A 180 8.50 -20.83 11.25
C SER A 180 7.32 -20.17 11.99
N GLN A 181 7.59 -19.55 13.14
CA GLN A 181 6.58 -18.84 13.92
C GLN A 181 6.20 -17.51 13.27
N MET A 182 7.18 -16.77 12.72
CA MET A 182 6.90 -15.55 11.98
C MET A 182 6.02 -15.82 10.77
N VAL A 183 6.39 -16.80 9.93
CA VAL A 183 5.61 -17.14 8.73
C VAL A 183 4.20 -17.55 9.11
N GLY A 184 4.04 -18.42 10.11
CA GLY A 184 2.72 -18.79 10.62
C GLY A 184 1.90 -17.58 11.09
N GLY A 185 2.52 -16.66 11.82
CA GLY A 185 1.88 -15.42 12.28
C GLY A 185 1.44 -14.51 11.12
N VAL A 186 2.32 -14.26 10.15
CA VAL A 186 2.02 -13.44 8.96
C VAL A 186 0.90 -14.06 8.14
N VAL A 187 0.93 -15.38 7.91
CA VAL A 187 -0.11 -16.11 7.20
C VAL A 187 -1.45 -16.00 7.93
N ASN A 188 -1.46 -16.22 9.24
CA ASN A 188 -2.69 -16.15 10.04
C ASN A 188 -3.29 -14.74 10.08
N VAL A 189 -2.47 -13.71 10.26
CA VAL A 189 -2.90 -12.31 10.19
C VAL A 189 -3.40 -11.96 8.79
N GLY A 190 -2.69 -12.40 7.75
CA GLY A 190 -3.08 -12.21 6.35
C GLY A 190 -4.43 -12.85 6.02
N LEU A 191 -4.65 -14.10 6.47
CA LEU A 191 -5.93 -14.79 6.33
C LEU A 191 -7.04 -14.08 7.13
N GLY A 192 -6.75 -13.63 8.35
CA GLY A 192 -7.70 -12.87 9.16
C GLY A 192 -8.11 -11.55 8.51
N ALA A 193 -7.15 -10.79 7.96
CA ALA A 193 -7.41 -9.56 7.23
C ALA A 193 -8.22 -9.81 5.95
N LEU A 194 -7.91 -10.89 5.21
CA LEU A 194 -8.66 -11.30 4.03
C LEU A 194 -10.11 -11.67 4.39
N LEU A 195 -10.32 -12.45 5.45
CA LEU A 195 -11.66 -12.79 5.94
C LEU A 195 -12.43 -11.53 6.34
N LEU A 196 -11.81 -10.61 7.06
CA LEU A 196 -12.42 -9.34 7.44
C LEU A 196 -12.85 -8.53 6.20
N LEU A 197 -11.98 -8.44 5.19
CA LEU A 197 -12.31 -7.77 3.92
C LEU A 197 -13.51 -8.44 3.24
N VAL A 198 -13.52 -9.77 3.16
CA VAL A 198 -14.63 -10.55 2.58
C VAL A 198 -15.93 -10.25 3.32
N VAL A 199 -15.91 -10.21 4.66
CA VAL A 199 -17.07 -9.86 5.49
C VAL A 199 -17.56 -8.44 5.19
N ILE A 200 -16.66 -7.46 5.19
CA ILE A 200 -16.99 -6.04 4.90
C ILE A 200 -17.62 -5.88 3.51
N VAL A 201 -17.18 -6.66 2.52
CA VAL A 201 -17.68 -6.55 1.14
C VAL A 201 -18.94 -7.38 0.89
N LEU A 202 -19.02 -8.61 1.40
CA LEU A 202 -20.10 -9.54 1.09
C LEU A 202 -21.31 -9.35 2.00
N VAL A 203 -21.13 -9.05 3.29
CA VAL A 203 -22.25 -8.92 4.23
C VAL A 203 -23.23 -7.82 3.79
N PRO A 204 -22.80 -6.59 3.43
CA PRO A 204 -23.72 -5.57 2.95
C PRO A 204 -24.48 -6.01 1.70
N LYS A 205 -23.79 -6.67 0.75
CA LYS A 205 -24.43 -7.18 -0.48
C LYS A 205 -25.47 -8.26 -0.19
N LEU A 206 -25.19 -9.14 0.77
CA LEU A 206 -26.12 -10.18 1.19
C LEU A 206 -27.35 -9.58 1.85
N PHE A 207 -27.17 -8.60 2.75
CA PHE A 207 -28.27 -7.88 3.39
C PHE A 207 -29.14 -7.17 2.35
N SER A 208 -28.54 -6.41 1.43
CA SER A 208 -29.29 -5.74 0.37
C SER A 208 -30.04 -6.73 -0.56
N ALA A 209 -29.46 -7.88 -0.85
CA ALA A 209 -30.12 -8.92 -1.66
C ALA A 209 -31.29 -9.60 -0.92
N LEU A 210 -31.19 -9.78 0.40
CA LEU A 210 -32.26 -10.32 1.22
C LEU A 210 -33.42 -9.32 1.36
N GLU A 211 -33.11 -8.04 1.52
CA GLU A 211 -34.10 -6.96 1.61
C GLU A 211 -34.88 -6.79 0.30
N GLN A 212 -34.19 -6.84 -0.86
CA GLN A 212 -34.85 -6.86 -2.17
C GLN A 212 -35.81 -8.04 -2.34
N ARG A 213 -35.41 -9.24 -1.90
CA ARG A 213 -36.28 -10.42 -1.93
C ARG A 213 -37.48 -10.32 -1.00
N GLN A 214 -37.37 -9.58 0.12
CA GLN A 214 -38.49 -9.33 1.01
C GLN A 214 -39.47 -8.32 0.41
N LEU A 215 -38.97 -7.26 -0.24
CA LEU A 215 -39.78 -6.25 -0.93
C LEU A 215 -40.53 -6.84 -2.13
N GLU A 216 -39.87 -7.69 -2.94
CA GLU A 216 -40.52 -8.41 -4.05
C GLU A 216 -41.61 -9.38 -3.58
N ARG A 217 -41.45 -10.01 -2.41
CA ARG A 217 -42.48 -10.90 -1.81
C ARG A 217 -43.63 -10.15 -1.15
N GLN A 218 -43.41 -8.91 -0.72
CA GLN A 218 -44.43 -8.05 -0.11
C GLN A 218 -45.15 -7.15 -1.11
N ALA A 219 -44.65 -7.02 -2.35
CA ALA A 219 -45.35 -6.35 -3.43
C ALA A 219 -46.72 -7.03 -3.64
N PRO A 220 -47.84 -6.36 -3.33
CA PRO A 220 -49.16 -6.96 -3.46
C PRO A 220 -49.46 -7.26 -4.94
N ASP A 221 -50.20 -8.34 -5.21
CA ASP A 221 -50.72 -8.73 -6.54
C ASP A 221 -51.47 -7.60 -7.29
N SER A 222 -51.73 -6.47 -6.63
CA SER A 222 -52.42 -5.30 -7.19
C SER A 222 -51.67 -4.56 -8.32
N LEU A 223 -50.42 -4.92 -8.63
CA LEU A 223 -49.67 -4.38 -9.78
C LEU A 223 -49.68 -5.30 -11.02
N GLN A 224 -50.28 -6.49 -10.93
CA GLN A 224 -50.36 -7.43 -12.07
C GLN A 224 -51.62 -7.24 -12.94
N ASP A 225 -52.53 -6.33 -12.62
CA ASP A 225 -53.66 -6.02 -13.49
C ASP A 225 -53.46 -4.67 -14.21
N PRO A 226 -52.86 -4.66 -15.42
CA PRO A 226 -52.89 -3.48 -16.26
C PRO A 226 -54.32 -3.29 -16.74
N ALA A 227 -55.05 -2.43 -16.03
CA ALA A 227 -56.39 -1.97 -16.38
C ALA A 227 -56.51 -1.81 -17.90
N GLN A 228 -57.29 -2.70 -18.53
CA GLN A 228 -57.56 -2.63 -19.95
C GLN A 228 -58.19 -1.26 -20.28
N PRO A 229 -57.77 -0.59 -21.37
CA PRO A 229 -58.41 0.65 -21.78
C PRO A 229 -59.86 0.35 -22.16
N LYS A 230 -60.81 0.98 -21.47
CA LYS A 230 -62.24 0.87 -21.75
C LYS A 230 -62.51 1.34 -23.20
N PRO A 231 -63.15 0.53 -24.07
CA PRO A 231 -63.43 0.94 -25.44
C PRO A 231 -64.40 2.13 -25.45
N PRO A 232 -64.28 3.05 -26.43
CA PRO A 232 -65.15 4.21 -26.51
C PRO A 232 -66.60 3.76 -26.73
N ALA A 233 -67.51 4.38 -25.98
CA ALA A 233 -68.94 4.12 -26.04
C ALA A 233 -69.50 4.44 -27.45
N PRO A 234 -70.56 3.72 -27.89
CA PRO A 234 -71.11 3.83 -29.25
C PRO A 234 -71.72 5.20 -29.55
#